data_AF-A0AAD5XRF9-F1
#
_entry.id   AF-A0AAD5XRF9-F1
#
_cell.length_a   1.000
_cell.length_b   1.000
_cell.length_c   1.000
_cell.angle_alpha   90.00
_cell.angle_beta   90.00
_cell.angle_gamma   90.00
#
_symmetry.space_group_name_H-M   'P 1'
#
loop_
_entity.id
_entity.type
_entity.pdbx_description
1 polymer ?
#
loop_
_entity_poly.entity_id
_entity_poly.type
_entity_poly.pdbx_seq_one_letter_code
_entity_poly.pdbx_strand_id
1 'polypeptide(L)'
;MEPPPTTPPAQQQSQQHGSSLPYRAVVLDIEGTTTPITFVHDVLFPYVSANLVSFLASHWTDPECVAKAAALREQAHKDIEDGVPGVVPVLPPREESVEDSRDDEAVRASVVANVLWQMSIDRKIGPLKALQGYMWRAAYESKEILGDVYPDVLPALTKWTKEHGLPVYIYSSGSVEAQKLLFGWSVNGSMLNLFRGHFDTSIGLKVEANSYRKIVKEIAQKAEDVLFVSDNVREIEAALAAGLRVAVADRPGNAPLPRTSTDATSDHLATIDLGGLPVPVVRSFDEFFVRPEFSQASDASPQRFQLDNLIHLETMFEELGREDGLRDGVQAGRVEGLVAGTEAGFAMGQEAGFYAGAAASWLMASDQGLITLPDRAIKALKAVTTQAAEFPTINNKEGEGADPTVALDRLRGKFKVAQSALGGLAANQRFRPEEATRPVMNF
;
A
#
# COMPACT_ATOMS: atom_id res chain seq x y z
N MET A 1 -47.41 13.17 -79.18
CA MET A 1 -46.91 13.78 -77.94
C MET A 1 -47.03 12.74 -76.85
N GLU A 2 -45.96 12.00 -76.60
CA GLU A 2 -45.85 11.13 -75.42
C GLU A 2 -45.28 11.95 -74.25
N PRO A 3 -45.71 11.67 -73.00
CA PRO A 3 -45.13 12.33 -71.83
C PRO A 3 -43.73 11.77 -71.53
N PRO A 4 -42.84 12.57 -70.90
CA PRO A 4 -41.49 12.12 -70.58
C PRO A 4 -41.51 11.07 -69.46
N PRO A 5 -40.48 10.20 -69.37
CA PRO A 5 -40.41 9.18 -68.33
C PRO A 5 -40.15 9.82 -66.97
N THR A 6 -41.00 9.48 -66.00
CA THR A 6 -40.85 9.83 -64.59
C THR A 6 -39.64 9.13 -63.99
N THR A 7 -38.70 9.92 -63.46
CA THR A 7 -37.55 9.45 -62.67
C THR A 7 -38.03 8.74 -61.39
N PRO A 8 -37.50 7.56 -61.02
CA PRO A 8 -37.84 6.94 -59.75
C PRO A 8 -37.29 7.77 -58.58
N PRO A 9 -37.97 7.82 -57.42
CA PRO A 9 -37.48 8.55 -56.26
C PRO A 9 -36.15 7.96 -55.80
N ALA A 10 -35.18 8.84 -55.56
CA ALA A 10 -33.89 8.50 -54.98
C ALA A 10 -34.12 7.70 -53.70
N GLN A 11 -33.65 6.45 -53.69
CA GLN A 11 -33.51 5.68 -52.46
C GLN A 11 -32.60 6.49 -51.54
N GLN A 12 -33.18 7.07 -50.49
CA GLN A 12 -32.42 7.52 -49.33
C GLN A 12 -31.71 6.29 -48.80
N GLN A 13 -30.44 6.12 -49.19
CA GLN A 13 -29.51 5.30 -48.44
C GLN A 13 -29.43 5.96 -47.06
N SER A 14 -30.17 5.39 -46.12
CA SER A 14 -29.97 5.56 -44.70
C SER A 14 -28.51 5.21 -44.41
N GLN A 15 -27.65 6.24 -44.45
CA GLN A 15 -26.31 6.17 -43.89
C GLN A 15 -26.47 5.90 -42.40
N GLN A 16 -26.45 4.62 -42.02
CA GLN A 16 -26.09 4.23 -40.68
C GLN A 16 -24.68 4.77 -40.44
N HIS A 17 -24.60 5.95 -39.82
CA HIS A 17 -23.37 6.41 -39.19
C HIS A 17 -23.07 5.41 -38.08
N GLY A 18 -22.31 4.36 -38.39
CA GLY A 18 -21.64 3.58 -37.36
C GLY A 18 -20.76 4.57 -36.62
N SER A 19 -21.08 4.84 -35.36
CA SER A 19 -20.33 5.75 -34.50
C SER A 19 -18.90 5.23 -34.35
N SER A 20 -17.98 5.76 -35.15
CA SER A 20 -16.56 5.45 -35.01
C SER A 20 -16.03 6.15 -33.77
N LEU A 21 -15.56 5.37 -32.79
CA LEU A 21 -14.86 5.92 -31.63
C LEU A 21 -13.64 6.75 -32.09
N PRO A 22 -13.27 7.84 -31.38
CA PRO A 22 -12.21 8.75 -31.77
C PRO A 22 -10.80 8.20 -31.48
N TYR A 23 -10.68 6.91 -31.15
CA TYR A 23 -9.45 6.19 -30.86
C TYR A 23 -9.47 4.81 -31.54
N ARG A 24 -8.28 4.27 -31.78
CA ARG A 24 -8.00 3.01 -32.49
C ARG A 24 -7.41 1.91 -31.59
N ALA A 25 -7.03 2.23 -30.35
CA ALA A 25 -6.64 1.26 -29.33
C ALA A 25 -6.95 1.80 -27.93
N VAL A 26 -7.07 0.88 -26.97
CA VAL A 26 -7.28 1.20 -25.55
C VAL A 26 -6.17 0.56 -24.72
N VAL A 27 -5.58 1.32 -23.81
CA VAL A 27 -4.63 0.85 -22.81
C VAL A 27 -5.25 1.12 -21.44
N LEU A 28 -5.37 0.09 -20.62
CA LEU A 28 -6.02 0.18 -19.31
C LEU A 28 -5.01 -0.10 -18.20
N ASP A 29 -5.12 0.68 -17.14
CA ASP A 29 -4.60 0.31 -15.82
C ASP A 29 -5.47 -0.78 -15.16
N ILE A 30 -4.97 -1.38 -14.07
CA ILE A 30 -5.67 -2.42 -13.30
C ILE A 30 -6.26 -1.85 -12.00
N GLU A 31 -5.39 -1.53 -11.04
CA GLU A 31 -5.78 -1.13 -9.68
C GLU A 31 -6.50 0.22 -9.75
N GLY A 32 -7.64 0.34 -9.05
CA GLY A 32 -8.46 1.55 -9.10
C GLY A 32 -9.16 1.80 -10.44
N THR A 33 -8.95 0.97 -11.47
CA THR A 33 -9.44 1.19 -12.84
C THR A 33 -10.35 0.06 -13.33
N THR A 34 -9.82 -1.15 -13.50
CA THR A 34 -10.60 -2.37 -13.82
C THR A 34 -10.91 -3.21 -12.59
N THR A 35 -10.10 -3.07 -11.55
CA THR A 35 -10.11 -3.88 -10.32
C THR A 35 -10.07 -2.95 -9.11
N PRO A 36 -10.76 -3.27 -8.00
CA PRO A 36 -10.67 -2.46 -6.78
C PRO A 36 -9.23 -2.24 -6.33
N ILE A 37 -8.90 -0.99 -5.96
CA ILE A 37 -7.55 -0.62 -5.49
C ILE A 37 -7.12 -1.44 -4.27
N THR A 38 -8.08 -1.90 -3.49
CA THR A 38 -7.86 -2.72 -2.29
C THR A 38 -7.55 -4.19 -2.60
N PHE A 39 -7.83 -4.71 -3.80
CA PHE A 39 -7.74 -6.14 -4.07
C PHE A 39 -6.34 -6.73 -3.79
N VAL A 40 -5.28 -6.01 -4.16
CA VAL A 40 -3.91 -6.49 -3.92
C VAL A 40 -3.59 -6.52 -2.41
N HIS A 41 -3.93 -5.46 -1.69
CA HIS A 41 -3.62 -5.31 -0.27
C HIS A 41 -4.52 -6.12 0.66
N ASP A 42 -5.78 -6.30 0.31
CA ASP A 42 -6.78 -6.93 1.16
C ASP A 42 -7.00 -8.42 0.81
N VAL A 43 -6.61 -8.85 -0.40
CA VAL A 43 -6.81 -10.24 -0.85
C VAL A 43 -5.47 -10.92 -1.15
N LEU A 44 -4.67 -10.39 -2.09
CA LEU A 44 -3.49 -11.10 -2.59
C LEU A 44 -2.37 -11.25 -1.54
N PHE A 45 -1.99 -10.18 -0.86
CA PHE A 45 -0.96 -10.27 0.18
C PHE A 45 -1.42 -11.05 1.42
N PRO A 46 -2.63 -10.81 1.98
CA PRO A 46 -3.12 -11.60 3.10
C PRO A 46 -3.24 -13.10 2.79
N TYR A 47 -3.60 -13.46 1.55
CA TYR A 47 -3.64 -14.86 1.13
C TYR A 47 -2.27 -15.54 1.27
N VAL A 48 -1.18 -14.86 0.88
CA VAL A 48 0.17 -15.41 1.01
C VAL A 48 0.46 -15.70 2.47
N SER A 49 0.31 -14.72 3.36
CA SER A 49 0.61 -14.90 4.78
C SER A 49 -0.24 -16.00 5.44
N ALA A 50 -1.52 -16.11 5.05
CA ALA A 50 -2.44 -17.11 5.60
C ALA A 50 -2.15 -18.54 5.11
N ASN A 51 -1.66 -18.72 3.88
CA ASN A 51 -1.52 -20.04 3.24
C ASN A 51 -0.07 -20.50 3.08
N LEU A 52 0.92 -19.67 3.39
CA LEU A 52 2.35 -19.99 3.18
C LEU A 52 2.78 -21.32 3.80
N VAL A 53 2.35 -21.59 5.04
CA VAL A 53 2.74 -22.79 5.78
C VAL A 53 2.20 -24.05 5.12
N SER A 54 0.89 -24.09 4.83
CA SER A 54 0.25 -25.23 4.19
C SER A 54 0.72 -25.40 2.74
N PHE A 55 0.91 -24.30 2.02
CA PHE A 55 1.38 -24.31 0.64
C PHE A 55 2.78 -24.93 0.53
N LEU A 56 3.74 -24.47 1.34
CA LEU A 56 5.09 -25.03 1.33
C LEU A 56 5.09 -26.49 1.80
N ALA A 57 4.20 -26.90 2.70
CA ALA A 57 4.10 -28.29 3.12
C ALA A 57 3.65 -29.21 1.97
N SER A 58 2.69 -28.77 1.14
CA SER A 58 2.15 -29.55 0.04
C SER A 58 3.02 -29.56 -1.22
N HIS A 59 3.84 -28.52 -1.44
CA HIS A 59 4.63 -28.35 -2.66
C HIS A 59 6.14 -28.49 -2.42
N TRP A 60 6.58 -28.92 -1.23
CA TRP A 60 8.01 -28.92 -0.85
C TRP A 60 8.90 -29.73 -1.80
N THR A 61 8.36 -30.79 -2.38
CA THR A 61 9.06 -31.68 -3.33
C THR A 61 9.03 -31.18 -4.77
N ASP A 62 8.28 -30.11 -5.06
CA ASP A 62 8.16 -29.59 -6.41
C ASP A 62 9.46 -28.89 -6.82
N PRO A 63 10.01 -29.18 -8.01
CA PRO A 63 11.25 -28.55 -8.47
C PRO A 63 11.18 -27.01 -8.47
N GLU A 64 10.01 -26.45 -8.78
CA GLU A 64 9.81 -25.00 -8.75
C GLU A 64 9.86 -24.47 -7.31
N CYS A 65 9.19 -25.11 -6.35
CA CYS A 65 9.20 -24.73 -4.95
C CYS A 65 10.62 -24.79 -4.36
N VAL A 66 11.35 -25.88 -4.63
CA VAL A 66 12.75 -26.05 -4.22
C VAL A 66 13.63 -24.92 -4.77
N ALA A 67 13.47 -24.57 -6.06
CA ALA A 67 14.22 -23.48 -6.67
C ALA A 67 13.90 -22.11 -6.05
N LYS A 68 12.62 -21.83 -5.73
CA LYS A 68 12.22 -20.58 -5.07
C LYS A 68 12.75 -20.50 -3.64
N ALA A 69 12.72 -21.59 -2.88
CA ALA A 69 13.31 -21.67 -1.54
C ALA A 69 14.84 -21.46 -1.58
N ALA A 70 15.52 -22.02 -2.59
CA ALA A 70 16.95 -21.78 -2.79
C ALA A 70 17.28 -20.32 -3.12
N ALA A 71 16.50 -19.66 -3.97
CA ALA A 71 16.67 -18.24 -4.30
C ALA A 71 16.44 -17.32 -3.08
N LEU A 72 15.45 -17.64 -2.23
CA LEU A 72 15.22 -16.93 -0.96
C LEU A 72 16.40 -17.09 0.00
N ARG A 73 17.02 -18.27 0.04
CA ARG A 73 18.22 -18.52 0.84
C ARG A 73 19.41 -17.70 0.37
N GLU A 74 19.67 -17.69 -0.93
CA GLU A 74 20.75 -16.88 -1.51
C GLU A 74 20.57 -15.40 -1.19
N GLN A 75 19.35 -14.89 -1.33
CA GLN A 75 19.06 -13.51 -0.96
C GLN A 75 19.23 -13.25 0.55
N ALA A 76 18.80 -14.15 1.42
CA ALA A 76 18.98 -14.00 2.86
C ALA A 76 20.47 -13.98 3.25
N HIS A 77 21.32 -14.79 2.59
CA HIS A 77 22.77 -14.73 2.77
C HIS A 77 23.33 -13.37 2.34
N LYS A 78 22.93 -12.89 1.16
CA LYS A 78 23.34 -11.56 0.68
C LYS A 78 22.91 -10.45 1.64
N ASP A 79 21.70 -10.50 2.16
CA ASP A 79 21.19 -9.48 3.09
C ASP A 79 21.99 -9.48 4.41
N ILE A 80 22.48 -10.64 4.86
CA ILE A 80 23.39 -10.75 6.02
C ILE A 80 24.74 -10.11 5.71
N GLU A 81 25.31 -10.41 4.54
CA GLU A 81 26.59 -9.84 4.09
C GLU A 81 26.50 -8.31 3.93
N ASP A 82 25.38 -7.82 3.38
CA ASP A 82 25.09 -6.40 3.20
C ASP A 82 24.72 -5.70 4.53
N GLY A 83 24.63 -6.44 5.65
CA GLY A 83 24.37 -5.89 6.98
C GLY A 83 22.95 -5.36 7.16
N VAL A 84 21.97 -5.90 6.44
CA VAL A 84 20.57 -5.49 6.55
C VAL A 84 20.07 -5.79 7.98
N PRO A 85 19.52 -4.81 8.72
CA PRO A 85 19.06 -5.03 10.09
C PRO A 85 17.91 -6.04 10.18
N GLY A 86 17.99 -6.96 11.15
CA GLY A 86 16.90 -7.87 11.49
C GLY A 86 16.66 -9.02 10.51
N VAL A 87 17.61 -9.32 9.61
CA VAL A 87 17.48 -10.41 8.64
C VAL A 87 17.19 -11.75 9.32
N VAL A 88 16.18 -12.45 8.80
CA VAL A 88 15.86 -13.82 9.19
C VAL A 88 16.58 -14.79 8.24
N PRO A 89 17.50 -15.64 8.71
CA PRO A 89 18.22 -16.57 7.86
C PRO A 89 17.32 -17.71 7.35
N VAL A 90 17.66 -18.27 6.19
CA VAL A 90 17.04 -19.48 5.65
C VAL A 90 18.04 -20.63 5.76
N LEU A 91 17.66 -21.73 6.39
CA LEU A 91 18.54 -22.87 6.63
C LEU A 91 18.89 -23.59 5.30
N PRO A 92 20.13 -24.12 5.14
CA PRO A 92 20.48 -24.96 4.01
C PRO A 92 19.79 -26.32 4.08
N PRO A 93 19.57 -27.02 2.94
CA PRO A 93 19.26 -28.44 2.97
C PRO A 93 20.50 -29.18 3.51
N ARG A 94 20.33 -30.22 4.32
CA ARG A 94 21.49 -31.04 4.74
C ARG A 94 21.96 -31.95 3.60
N GLU A 95 23.25 -32.29 3.61
CA GLU A 95 23.86 -33.28 2.70
C GLU A 95 23.14 -34.64 2.80
N GLU A 96 23.04 -35.36 1.68
CA GLU A 96 22.20 -36.55 1.38
C GLU A 96 22.26 -37.75 2.36
N SER A 97 23.02 -37.68 3.46
CA SER A 97 23.34 -38.82 4.32
C SER A 97 22.42 -39.09 5.52
N VAL A 98 21.34 -38.31 5.72
CA VAL A 98 20.44 -38.48 6.88
C VAL A 98 18.95 -38.46 6.46
N GLU A 99 18.30 -39.62 6.52
CA GLU A 99 16.86 -39.83 6.25
C GLU A 99 15.95 -39.40 7.44
N ASP A 100 16.06 -38.16 7.94
CA ASP A 100 15.19 -37.68 9.03
C ASP A 100 14.18 -36.63 8.53
N SER A 101 12.90 -37.02 8.45
CA SER A 101 11.80 -36.15 7.99
C SER A 101 11.57 -34.90 8.86
N ARG A 102 12.16 -34.86 10.06
CA ARG A 102 12.15 -33.69 10.96
C ARG A 102 13.03 -32.54 10.46
N ASP A 103 14.00 -32.79 9.59
CA ASP A 103 14.93 -31.77 9.10
C ASP A 103 14.31 -30.89 7.99
N ASP A 104 13.47 -31.46 7.12
CA ASP A 104 12.71 -30.70 6.12
C ASP A 104 11.72 -29.72 6.75
N GLU A 105 11.16 -30.09 7.90
CA GLU A 105 10.27 -29.22 8.66
C GLU A 105 11.00 -27.98 9.19
N ALA A 106 12.23 -28.14 9.68
CA ALA A 106 13.04 -27.02 10.16
C ALA A 106 13.45 -26.08 9.02
N VAL A 107 13.87 -26.63 7.88
CA VAL A 107 14.22 -25.83 6.69
C VAL A 107 12.98 -25.07 6.18
N ARG A 108 11.85 -25.76 6.03
CA ARG A 108 10.58 -25.14 5.64
C ARG A 108 10.15 -24.04 6.61
N ALA A 109 10.25 -24.27 7.91
CA ALA A 109 9.93 -23.27 8.93
C ALA A 109 10.83 -22.02 8.82
N SER A 110 12.11 -22.18 8.48
CA SER A 110 13.00 -21.04 8.25
C SER A 110 12.61 -20.23 7.01
N VAL A 111 12.15 -20.89 5.93
CA VAL A 111 11.61 -20.20 4.75
C VAL A 111 10.36 -19.41 5.11
N VAL A 112 9.43 -20.02 5.86
CA VAL A 112 8.22 -19.34 6.35
C VAL A 112 8.58 -18.08 7.15
N ALA A 113 9.46 -18.21 8.14
CA ALA A 113 9.87 -17.10 9.00
C ALA A 113 10.53 -15.98 8.19
N ASN A 114 11.39 -16.32 7.23
CA ASN A 114 12.04 -15.36 6.36
C ASN A 114 11.02 -14.61 5.48
N VAL A 115 10.09 -15.31 4.83
CA VAL A 115 9.09 -14.68 3.97
C VAL A 115 8.16 -13.76 4.77
N LEU A 116 7.67 -14.20 5.95
CA LEU A 116 6.82 -13.38 6.80
C LEU A 116 7.54 -12.13 7.31
N TRP A 117 8.82 -12.24 7.66
CA TRP A 117 9.66 -11.09 7.98
C TRP A 117 9.78 -10.14 6.80
N GLN A 118 10.10 -10.63 5.60
CA GLN A 118 10.23 -9.76 4.43
C GLN A 118 8.92 -9.03 4.09
N MET A 119 7.78 -9.69 4.26
CA MET A 119 6.47 -9.09 4.07
C MET A 119 6.14 -8.05 5.14
N SER A 120 6.55 -8.25 6.40
CA SER A 120 6.25 -7.31 7.49
C SER A 120 6.97 -5.97 7.37
N ILE A 121 8.06 -5.92 6.60
CA ILE A 121 8.82 -4.71 6.30
C ILE A 121 8.72 -4.27 4.82
N ASP A 122 7.66 -4.71 4.11
CA ASP A 122 7.35 -4.36 2.70
C ASP A 122 8.56 -4.47 1.74
N ARG A 123 9.37 -5.51 1.87
CA ARG A 123 10.52 -5.70 0.97
C ARG A 123 10.06 -6.11 -0.42
N LYS A 124 10.58 -5.42 -1.45
CA LYS A 124 10.19 -5.62 -2.86
C LYS A 124 11.27 -6.33 -3.68
N ILE A 125 11.82 -7.41 -3.14
CA ILE A 125 12.90 -8.18 -3.79
C ILE A 125 12.37 -9.20 -4.82
N GLY A 126 13.24 -9.62 -5.76
CA GLY A 126 12.89 -10.59 -6.80
C GLY A 126 12.45 -11.97 -6.26
N PRO A 127 13.26 -12.63 -5.42
CA PRO A 127 12.92 -13.97 -4.89
C PRO A 127 11.59 -14.04 -4.13
N LEU A 128 11.25 -13.03 -3.33
CA LEU A 128 9.96 -12.96 -2.64
C LEU A 128 8.81 -12.88 -3.64
N LYS A 129 8.88 -11.94 -4.61
CA LYS A 129 7.86 -11.79 -5.66
C LYS A 129 7.68 -13.07 -6.46
N ALA A 130 8.77 -13.79 -6.71
CA ALA A 130 8.76 -15.05 -7.45
C ALA A 130 8.02 -16.16 -6.68
N LEU A 131 8.18 -16.26 -5.36
CA LEU A 131 7.41 -17.19 -4.53
C LEU A 131 5.94 -16.77 -4.43
N GLN A 132 5.66 -15.48 -4.21
CA GLN A 132 4.29 -14.94 -4.16
C GLN A 132 3.54 -15.22 -5.47
N GLY A 133 4.18 -15.00 -6.62
CA GLY A 133 3.62 -15.32 -7.93
C GLY A 133 3.32 -16.81 -8.10
N TYR A 134 4.20 -17.69 -7.63
CA TYR A 134 3.98 -19.15 -7.64
C TYR A 134 2.77 -19.55 -6.78
N MET A 135 2.64 -18.99 -5.57
CA MET A 135 1.48 -19.22 -4.71
C MET A 135 0.18 -18.69 -5.33
N TRP A 136 0.19 -17.47 -5.87
CA TRP A 136 -0.99 -16.90 -6.52
C TRP A 136 -1.42 -17.72 -7.73
N ARG A 137 -0.46 -18.20 -8.54
CA ARG A 137 -0.76 -19.07 -9.69
C ARG A 137 -1.60 -20.27 -9.26
N ALA A 138 -1.13 -21.00 -8.24
CA ALA A 138 -1.85 -22.15 -7.71
C ALA A 138 -3.24 -21.77 -7.15
N ALA A 139 -3.34 -20.64 -6.44
CA ALA A 139 -4.60 -20.16 -5.87
C ALA A 139 -5.64 -19.76 -6.93
N TYR A 140 -5.20 -19.15 -8.03
CA TYR A 140 -6.06 -18.83 -9.17
C TYR A 140 -6.49 -20.09 -9.90
N GLU A 141 -5.55 -21.01 -10.17
CA GLU A 141 -5.82 -22.29 -10.85
C GLU A 141 -6.79 -23.17 -10.06
N SER A 142 -6.67 -23.20 -8.73
CA SER A 142 -7.60 -23.90 -7.83
C SER A 142 -8.92 -23.16 -7.60
N LYS A 143 -9.01 -21.89 -8.05
CA LYS A 143 -10.15 -20.97 -7.84
C LYS A 143 -10.40 -20.61 -6.37
N GLU A 144 -9.38 -20.75 -5.52
CA GLU A 144 -9.40 -20.20 -4.16
C GLU A 144 -9.38 -18.66 -4.17
N ILE A 145 -8.69 -18.09 -5.15
CA ILE A 145 -8.75 -16.66 -5.47
C ILE A 145 -9.33 -16.51 -6.88
N LEU A 146 -10.23 -15.55 -7.03
CA LEU A 146 -10.68 -15.08 -8.34
C LEU A 146 -10.27 -13.62 -8.49
N GLY A 147 -9.91 -13.22 -9.70
CA GLY A 147 -9.60 -11.84 -10.02
C GLY A 147 -10.86 -10.99 -9.91
N ASP A 148 -10.87 -10.05 -8.98
CA ASP A 148 -11.98 -9.13 -8.82
C ASP A 148 -11.92 -8.06 -9.90
N VAL A 149 -13.01 -7.92 -10.64
CA VAL A 149 -13.11 -7.02 -11.79
C VAL A 149 -14.48 -6.37 -11.73
N TYR A 150 -14.52 -5.04 -11.87
CA TYR A 150 -15.79 -4.31 -11.78
C TYR A 150 -16.81 -4.82 -12.81
N PRO A 151 -18.12 -4.89 -12.46
CA PRO A 151 -19.15 -5.47 -13.32
C PRO A 151 -19.28 -4.83 -14.71
N ASP A 152 -18.93 -3.56 -14.86
CA ASP A 152 -19.00 -2.80 -16.12
C ASP A 152 -17.80 -3.06 -17.06
N VAL A 153 -16.71 -3.63 -16.56
CA VAL A 153 -15.47 -3.81 -17.34
C VAL A 153 -15.63 -4.88 -18.42
N LEU A 154 -16.19 -6.05 -18.11
CA LEU A 154 -16.39 -7.11 -19.10
C LEU A 154 -17.32 -6.67 -20.26
N PRO A 155 -18.50 -6.06 -19.99
CA PRO A 155 -19.34 -5.50 -21.05
C PRO A 155 -18.58 -4.48 -21.93
N ALA A 156 -17.82 -3.56 -21.33
CA ALA A 156 -17.07 -2.56 -22.08
C ALA A 156 -15.95 -3.15 -22.94
N LEU A 157 -15.17 -4.08 -22.39
CA LEU A 157 -14.15 -4.82 -23.15
C LEU A 157 -14.75 -5.60 -24.32
N THR A 158 -15.94 -6.19 -24.11
CA THR A 158 -16.67 -6.88 -25.17
C THR A 158 -17.11 -5.91 -26.27
N LYS A 159 -17.67 -4.75 -25.92
CA LYS A 159 -18.02 -3.70 -26.90
C LYS A 159 -16.81 -3.22 -27.69
N TRP A 160 -15.72 -2.84 -27.00
CA TRP A 160 -14.49 -2.41 -27.66
C TRP A 160 -13.96 -3.47 -28.63
N THR A 161 -13.84 -4.72 -28.19
CA THR A 161 -13.18 -5.78 -28.99
C THR A 161 -14.08 -6.43 -30.03
N LYS A 162 -15.33 -6.77 -29.68
CA LYS A 162 -16.24 -7.54 -30.53
C LYS A 162 -17.09 -6.67 -31.43
N GLU A 163 -17.56 -5.53 -30.93
CA GLU A 163 -18.44 -4.64 -31.70
C GLU A 163 -17.65 -3.61 -32.50
N HIS A 164 -16.62 -3.01 -31.89
CA HIS A 164 -15.80 -1.97 -32.54
C HIS A 164 -14.47 -2.47 -33.12
N GLY A 165 -14.07 -3.72 -32.84
CA GLY A 165 -12.83 -4.29 -33.36
C GLY A 165 -11.55 -3.63 -32.84
N LEU A 166 -11.63 -2.92 -31.70
CA LEU A 166 -10.50 -2.23 -31.09
C LEU A 166 -9.63 -3.19 -30.27
N PRO A 167 -8.29 -3.18 -30.45
CA PRO A 167 -7.38 -3.90 -29.56
C PRO A 167 -7.32 -3.19 -28.20
N VAL A 168 -7.45 -3.98 -27.14
CA VAL A 168 -7.28 -3.52 -25.75
C VAL A 168 -6.01 -4.11 -25.17
N TYR A 169 -5.25 -3.30 -24.45
CA TYR A 169 -4.00 -3.66 -23.78
C TYR A 169 -4.07 -3.31 -22.31
N ILE A 170 -3.25 -3.97 -21.49
CA ILE A 170 -3.07 -3.65 -20.07
C ILE A 170 -1.70 -3.01 -19.84
N TYR A 171 -1.62 -2.01 -18.98
CA TYR A 171 -0.35 -1.50 -18.45
C TYR A 171 -0.44 -1.33 -16.92
N SER A 172 0.29 -2.15 -16.17
CA SER A 172 0.24 -2.17 -14.71
C SER A 172 1.66 -2.34 -14.11
N SER A 173 1.81 -2.00 -12.82
CA SER A 173 3.07 -2.21 -12.09
C SER A 173 3.36 -3.69 -11.82
N GLY A 174 2.30 -4.52 -11.72
CA GLY A 174 2.39 -5.97 -11.58
C GLY A 174 2.96 -6.63 -12.83
N SER A 175 3.68 -7.76 -12.65
CA SER A 175 4.29 -8.48 -13.77
C SER A 175 3.25 -8.96 -14.78
N VAL A 176 3.63 -9.07 -16.06
CA VAL A 176 2.73 -9.61 -17.10
C VAL A 176 2.13 -10.97 -16.72
N GLU A 177 2.87 -11.82 -16.01
CA GLU A 177 2.35 -13.10 -15.50
C GLU A 177 1.20 -12.88 -14.50
N ALA A 178 1.39 -12.01 -13.51
CA ALA A 178 0.35 -11.68 -12.51
C ALA A 178 -0.90 -11.08 -13.17
N GLN A 179 -0.72 -10.21 -14.16
CA GLN A 179 -1.85 -9.64 -14.91
C GLN A 179 -2.64 -10.74 -15.64
N LYS A 180 -1.94 -11.70 -16.27
CA LYS A 180 -2.59 -12.83 -16.94
C LYS A 180 -3.32 -13.76 -15.98
N LEU A 181 -2.80 -13.94 -14.76
CA LEU A 181 -3.48 -14.70 -13.72
C LEU A 181 -4.77 -13.99 -13.27
N LEU A 182 -4.69 -12.69 -12.99
CA LEU A 182 -5.85 -11.89 -12.58
C LEU A 182 -7.00 -11.99 -13.59
N PHE A 183 -6.73 -11.74 -14.87
CA PHE A 183 -7.76 -11.75 -15.91
C PHE A 183 -8.07 -13.17 -16.44
N GLY A 184 -7.16 -14.12 -16.29
CA GLY A 184 -7.36 -15.52 -16.69
C GLY A 184 -8.35 -16.27 -15.80
N TRP A 185 -8.40 -15.88 -14.52
CA TRP A 185 -9.25 -16.48 -13.50
C TRP A 185 -10.07 -15.41 -12.78
N SER A 186 -10.76 -14.55 -13.54
CA SER A 186 -11.61 -13.52 -12.96
C SER A 186 -12.94 -14.08 -12.45
N VAL A 187 -13.67 -13.28 -11.67
CA VAL A 187 -15.07 -13.54 -11.27
C VAL A 187 -16.01 -13.77 -12.46
N ASN A 188 -15.63 -13.31 -13.66
CA ASN A 188 -16.38 -13.50 -14.91
C ASN A 188 -15.83 -14.62 -15.80
N GLY A 189 -14.93 -15.46 -15.27
CA GLY A 189 -14.17 -16.43 -16.05
C GLY A 189 -12.96 -15.80 -16.76
N SER A 190 -12.40 -16.51 -17.75
CA SER A 190 -11.21 -16.03 -18.45
C SER A 190 -11.53 -14.89 -19.41
N MET A 191 -10.87 -13.75 -19.21
CA MET A 191 -11.00 -12.53 -20.02
C MET A 191 -9.78 -12.31 -20.94
N LEU A 192 -8.80 -13.23 -20.96
CA LEU A 192 -7.54 -13.07 -21.71
C LEU A 192 -7.74 -12.89 -23.21
N ASN A 193 -8.80 -13.45 -23.77
CA ASN A 193 -9.15 -13.31 -25.18
C ASN A 193 -9.64 -11.89 -25.56
N LEU A 194 -9.89 -11.02 -24.58
CA LEU A 194 -10.25 -9.62 -24.77
C LEU A 194 -9.02 -8.70 -24.80
N PHE A 195 -7.84 -9.20 -24.40
CA PHE A 195 -6.61 -8.43 -24.39
C PHE A 195 -5.68 -8.84 -25.53
N ARG A 196 -5.17 -7.84 -26.27
CA ARG A 196 -4.20 -8.03 -27.35
C ARG A 196 -2.77 -8.13 -26.84
N GLY A 197 -2.48 -7.55 -25.67
CA GLY A 197 -1.17 -7.57 -25.04
C GLY A 197 -1.18 -6.97 -23.63
N HIS A 198 -0.06 -7.14 -22.94
CA HIS A 198 0.16 -6.72 -21.56
C HIS A 198 1.53 -6.06 -21.45
N PHE A 199 1.60 -4.96 -20.70
CA PHE A 199 2.80 -4.21 -20.40
C PHE A 199 3.00 -4.13 -18.88
N ASP A 200 4.24 -4.24 -18.43
CA ASP A 200 4.62 -4.02 -17.04
C ASP A 200 5.79 -3.02 -16.94
N THR A 201 6.36 -2.87 -15.74
CA THR A 201 7.48 -1.94 -15.49
C THR A 201 8.74 -2.22 -16.30
N SER A 202 8.85 -3.36 -16.99
CA SER A 202 9.96 -3.64 -17.92
C SER A 202 9.97 -2.71 -19.14
N ILE A 203 8.81 -2.17 -19.55
CA ILE A 203 8.73 -1.14 -20.61
C ILE A 203 9.21 0.23 -20.11
N GLY A 204 9.08 0.48 -18.80
CA GLY A 204 9.38 1.73 -18.10
C GLY A 204 8.39 2.02 -16.96
N LEU A 205 8.65 3.06 -16.18
CA LEU A 205 7.78 3.47 -15.07
C LEU A 205 6.49 4.14 -15.57
N LYS A 206 5.36 3.92 -14.88
CA LYS A 206 4.04 4.44 -15.29
C LYS A 206 3.91 5.96 -15.21
N VAL A 207 4.79 6.62 -14.46
CA VAL A 207 4.83 8.10 -14.35
C VAL A 207 5.78 8.76 -15.36
N GLU A 208 6.35 7.99 -16.29
CA GLU A 208 7.28 8.49 -17.30
C GLU A 208 6.63 8.51 -18.69
N ALA A 209 6.57 9.69 -19.32
CA ALA A 209 6.04 9.84 -20.68
C ALA A 209 6.74 8.93 -21.72
N ASN A 210 8.02 8.61 -21.49
CA ASN A 210 8.77 7.73 -22.38
C ASN A 210 8.23 6.29 -22.41
N SER A 211 7.67 5.80 -21.30
CA SER A 211 7.04 4.47 -21.22
C SER A 211 5.87 4.37 -22.20
N TYR A 212 4.99 5.37 -22.21
CA TYR A 212 3.86 5.44 -23.13
C TYR A 212 4.30 5.57 -24.59
N ARG A 213 5.37 6.34 -24.88
CA ARG A 213 5.93 6.41 -26.24
C ARG A 213 6.43 5.05 -26.74
N LYS A 214 7.05 4.24 -25.87
CA LYS A 214 7.44 2.87 -26.20
C LYS A 214 6.22 1.97 -26.43
N ILE A 215 5.21 2.04 -25.57
CA ILE A 215 3.95 1.29 -25.72
C ILE A 215 3.29 1.62 -27.07
N VAL A 216 3.08 2.91 -27.38
CA VAL A 216 2.49 3.37 -28.65
C VAL A 216 3.26 2.85 -29.86
N LYS A 217 4.59 2.86 -29.78
CA LYS A 217 5.47 2.30 -30.83
C LYS A 217 5.29 0.78 -30.98
N GLU A 218 5.22 0.05 -29.87
CA GLU A 218 5.08 -1.41 -29.88
C GLU A 218 3.71 -1.87 -30.41
N ILE A 219 2.63 -1.17 -30.04
CA ILE A 219 1.29 -1.45 -30.57
C ILE A 219 1.06 -0.93 -32.00
N ALA A 220 2.06 -0.26 -32.58
CA ALA A 220 2.06 0.32 -33.92
C ALA A 220 0.86 1.26 -34.19
N GLN A 221 0.55 2.13 -33.23
CA GLN A 221 -0.49 3.17 -33.34
C GLN A 221 0.10 4.57 -33.28
N LYS A 222 -0.70 5.59 -33.61
CA LYS A 222 -0.36 6.98 -33.28
C LYS A 222 -0.81 7.28 -31.86
N ALA A 223 -0.06 8.12 -31.14
CA ALA A 223 -0.38 8.44 -29.74
C ALA A 223 -1.81 9.01 -29.60
N GLU A 224 -2.20 9.94 -30.49
CA GLU A 224 -3.53 10.57 -30.54
C GLU A 224 -4.69 9.60 -30.82
N ASP A 225 -4.39 8.39 -31.30
CA ASP A 225 -5.35 7.33 -31.58
C ASP A 225 -5.42 6.31 -30.42
N VAL A 226 -4.70 6.51 -29.32
CA VAL A 226 -4.68 5.59 -28.17
C VAL A 226 -5.35 6.25 -26.98
N LEU A 227 -6.38 5.60 -26.43
CA LEU A 227 -6.99 5.98 -25.16
C LEU A 227 -6.28 5.25 -24.02
N PHE A 228 -5.73 6.00 -23.06
CA PHE A 228 -5.25 5.47 -21.78
C PHE A 228 -6.23 5.80 -20.65
N VAL A 229 -6.51 4.82 -19.80
CA VAL A 229 -7.40 4.99 -18.64
C VAL A 229 -6.67 4.52 -17.39
N SER A 230 -6.61 5.39 -16.38
CA SER A 230 -6.03 5.12 -15.05
C SER A 230 -6.73 5.98 -14.00
N ASP A 231 -6.74 5.55 -12.75
CA ASP A 231 -7.17 6.37 -11.60
C ASP A 231 -6.09 7.35 -11.16
N ASN A 232 -4.82 7.06 -11.46
CA ASN A 232 -3.69 7.83 -10.99
C ASN A 232 -3.41 9.04 -11.90
N VAL A 233 -3.67 10.24 -11.39
CA VAL A 233 -3.47 11.51 -12.11
C VAL A 233 -2.05 11.67 -12.66
N ARG A 234 -1.02 11.17 -11.98
CA ARG A 234 0.38 11.28 -12.46
C ARG A 234 0.64 10.44 -13.71
N GLU A 235 -0.02 9.29 -13.80
CA GLU A 235 0.04 8.43 -14.98
C GLU A 235 -0.70 9.06 -16.15
N ILE A 236 -1.82 9.73 -15.87
CA ILE A 236 -2.59 10.51 -16.83
C ILE A 236 -1.75 11.67 -17.39
N GLU A 237 -1.04 12.42 -16.53
CA GLU A 237 -0.11 13.49 -16.95
C GLU A 237 1.02 12.95 -17.84
N ALA A 238 1.60 11.80 -17.48
CA ALA A 238 2.65 11.17 -18.27
C ALA A 238 2.16 10.69 -19.64
N ALA A 239 0.95 10.13 -19.71
CA ALA A 239 0.31 9.73 -20.96
C ALA A 239 -0.06 10.94 -21.83
N LEU A 240 -0.57 12.03 -21.24
CA LEU A 240 -0.80 13.31 -21.91
C LEU A 240 0.48 13.88 -22.53
N ALA A 241 1.58 13.89 -21.76
CA ALA A 241 2.89 14.35 -22.25
C ALA A 241 3.48 13.45 -23.35
N ALA A 242 2.96 12.23 -23.50
CA ALA A 242 3.27 11.32 -24.60
C ALA A 242 2.32 11.48 -25.80
N GLY A 243 1.28 12.31 -25.69
CA GLY A 243 0.31 12.62 -26.74
C GLY A 243 -0.88 11.67 -26.82
N LEU A 244 -1.12 10.85 -25.79
CA LEU A 244 -2.27 9.94 -25.74
C LEU A 244 -3.56 10.69 -25.42
N ARG A 245 -4.70 10.14 -25.84
CA ARG A 245 -5.99 10.47 -25.24
C ARG A 245 -6.05 9.83 -23.87
N VAL A 246 -6.65 10.53 -22.91
CA VAL A 246 -6.71 10.06 -21.53
C VAL A 246 -8.11 10.19 -20.94
N ALA A 247 -8.41 9.32 -19.98
CA ALA A 247 -9.55 9.46 -19.08
C ALA A 247 -9.16 8.99 -17.69
N VAL A 248 -9.68 9.66 -16.67
CA VAL A 248 -9.43 9.31 -15.27
C VAL A 248 -10.53 8.38 -14.78
N ALA A 249 -10.16 7.24 -14.20
CA ALA A 249 -11.12 6.35 -13.55
C ALA A 249 -11.39 6.78 -12.09
N ASP A 250 -12.62 7.15 -11.79
CA ASP A 250 -13.09 7.47 -10.43
C ASP A 250 -13.90 6.28 -9.89
N ARG A 251 -13.24 5.41 -9.14
CA ARG A 251 -13.83 4.20 -8.56
C ARG A 251 -13.88 4.27 -7.03
N PRO A 252 -14.77 3.51 -6.37
CA PRO A 252 -14.82 3.45 -4.92
C PRO A 252 -13.47 3.06 -4.31
N GLY A 253 -12.98 3.87 -3.35
CA GLY A 253 -11.70 3.66 -2.68
C GLY A 253 -10.51 4.38 -3.30
N ASN A 254 -10.66 4.96 -4.50
CA ASN A 254 -9.60 5.74 -5.14
C ASN A 254 -9.31 7.04 -4.37
N ALA A 255 -8.12 7.60 -4.59
CA ALA A 255 -7.75 8.89 -4.04
C ALA A 255 -8.70 10.00 -4.55
N PRO A 256 -9.04 11.01 -3.70
CA PRO A 256 -9.85 12.14 -4.15
C PRO A 256 -9.17 12.89 -5.30
N LEU A 257 -9.92 13.15 -6.36
CA LEU A 257 -9.44 13.92 -7.50
C LEU A 257 -9.34 15.42 -7.17
N PRO A 258 -8.36 16.14 -7.77
CA PRO A 258 -8.22 17.58 -7.59
C PRO A 258 -9.48 18.30 -8.10
N ARG A 259 -10.07 19.15 -7.26
CA ARG A 259 -11.27 19.96 -7.58
C ARG A 259 -10.86 21.40 -7.88
N THR A 260 -11.52 22.03 -8.85
CA THR A 260 -11.39 23.48 -9.05
C THR A 260 -12.37 24.23 -8.14
N SER A 261 -12.12 25.52 -7.87
CA SER A 261 -12.97 26.34 -6.97
C SER A 261 -14.42 26.49 -7.43
N THR A 262 -14.72 26.18 -8.70
CA THR A 262 -16.06 26.21 -9.29
C THR A 262 -16.87 24.92 -9.08
N ASP A 263 -16.26 23.85 -8.56
CA ASP A 263 -16.86 22.52 -8.45
C ASP A 263 -17.50 22.22 -7.08
N ALA A 264 -17.66 23.25 -6.22
CA ALA A 264 -18.08 23.08 -4.82
C ALA A 264 -19.52 22.55 -4.63
N THR A 265 -20.33 22.49 -5.69
CA THR A 265 -21.76 22.13 -5.62
C THR A 265 -22.14 20.81 -6.29
N SER A 266 -21.19 20.11 -6.94
CA SER A 266 -21.43 18.77 -7.47
C SER A 266 -20.69 17.76 -6.61
N ASP A 267 -21.37 16.69 -6.17
CA ASP A 267 -20.69 15.54 -5.55
C ASP A 267 -19.74 14.85 -6.54
N HIS A 268 -19.84 15.18 -7.84
CA HIS A 268 -19.32 14.39 -8.92
C HIS A 268 -18.64 15.25 -10.01
N LEU A 269 -17.36 14.96 -10.28
CA LEU A 269 -16.58 15.65 -11.31
C LEU A 269 -16.78 14.96 -12.66
N ALA A 270 -17.19 15.73 -13.68
CA ALA A 270 -17.25 15.24 -15.06
C ALA A 270 -15.88 15.30 -15.76
N THR A 271 -15.05 16.25 -15.35
CA THR A 271 -13.69 16.50 -15.84
C THR A 271 -12.79 16.99 -14.71
N ILE A 272 -11.47 16.79 -14.82
CA ILE A 272 -10.46 17.49 -14.02
C ILE A 272 -9.64 18.40 -14.94
N ASP A 273 -9.10 19.50 -14.40
CA ASP A 273 -8.20 20.38 -15.14
C ASP A 273 -6.75 20.00 -14.83
N LEU A 274 -6.02 19.57 -15.86
CA LEU A 274 -4.58 19.31 -15.79
C LEU A 274 -3.84 20.31 -16.67
N GLY A 275 -3.39 21.42 -16.07
CA GLY A 275 -2.59 22.44 -16.75
C GLY A 275 -3.35 23.19 -17.85
N GLY A 276 -4.65 23.42 -17.69
CA GLY A 276 -5.53 24.08 -18.67
C GLY A 276 -6.21 23.13 -19.66
N LEU A 277 -6.00 21.81 -19.51
CA LEU A 277 -6.60 20.78 -20.35
C LEU A 277 -7.69 20.03 -19.56
N PRO A 278 -8.97 20.07 -20.01
CA PRO A 278 -10.03 19.31 -19.39
C PRO A 278 -9.86 17.82 -19.72
N VAL A 279 -9.61 17.01 -18.70
CA VAL A 279 -9.51 15.55 -18.78
C VAL A 279 -10.81 14.93 -18.28
N PRO A 280 -11.46 14.04 -19.05
CA PRO A 280 -12.71 13.43 -18.64
C PRO A 280 -12.51 12.43 -17.50
N VAL A 281 -13.45 12.44 -16.56
CA VAL A 281 -13.53 11.49 -15.44
C VAL A 281 -14.66 10.51 -15.73
N VAL A 282 -14.39 9.21 -15.62
CA VAL A 282 -15.36 8.12 -15.84
C VAL A 282 -15.46 7.26 -14.60
N ARG A 283 -16.66 6.76 -14.31
CA ARG A 283 -16.96 5.93 -13.13
C ARG A 283 -17.45 4.54 -13.50
N SER A 284 -17.99 4.44 -14.70
CA SER A 284 -18.30 3.19 -15.38
C SER A 284 -17.74 3.25 -16.79
N PHE A 285 -17.21 2.13 -17.27
CA PHE A 285 -16.72 2.04 -18.64
C PHE A 285 -17.85 2.12 -19.69
N ASP A 286 -19.12 1.96 -19.29
CA ASP A 286 -20.25 2.22 -20.19
C ASP A 286 -20.28 3.69 -20.65
N GLU A 287 -19.71 4.61 -19.87
CA GLU A 287 -19.66 6.04 -20.20
C GLU A 287 -18.90 6.33 -21.49
N PHE A 288 -17.91 5.50 -21.85
CA PHE A 288 -17.13 5.64 -23.08
C PHE A 288 -17.98 5.49 -24.35
N PHE A 289 -19.15 4.86 -24.25
CA PHE A 289 -20.03 4.59 -25.40
C PHE A 289 -21.26 5.52 -25.44
N VAL A 290 -21.55 6.21 -24.34
CA VAL A 290 -22.77 7.04 -24.21
C VAL A 290 -22.45 8.54 -24.14
N ARG A 291 -21.26 8.95 -23.67
CA ARG A 291 -20.90 10.37 -23.58
C ARG A 291 -20.45 10.91 -24.95
N PRO A 292 -20.96 12.09 -25.38
CA PRO A 292 -20.61 12.70 -26.67
C PRO A 292 -19.11 12.93 -26.88
N GLU A 293 -18.41 13.31 -25.81
CA GLU A 293 -16.95 13.57 -25.81
C GLU A 293 -16.10 12.36 -26.21
N PHE A 294 -16.62 11.14 -26.05
CA PHE A 294 -15.97 9.89 -26.47
C PHE A 294 -16.53 9.31 -27.77
N SER A 295 -17.55 9.92 -28.38
CA SER A 295 -18.23 9.42 -29.58
C SER A 295 -18.13 10.33 -30.80
N GLN A 296 -17.76 11.60 -30.63
CA GLN A 296 -17.47 12.51 -31.74
C GLN A 296 -15.99 12.85 -31.79
N ALA A 297 -15.38 12.72 -32.96
CA ALA A 297 -14.05 13.26 -33.22
C ALA A 297 -14.17 14.79 -33.16
N SER A 298 -13.86 15.39 -32.00
CA SER A 298 -13.82 16.85 -31.93
C SER A 298 -12.68 17.34 -32.81
N ASP A 299 -12.98 18.27 -33.71
CA ASP A 299 -12.04 19.02 -34.56
C ASP A 299 -11.11 19.96 -33.74
N ALA A 300 -11.03 19.74 -32.42
CA ALA A 300 -10.09 20.43 -31.56
C ALA A 300 -8.68 19.90 -31.87
N SER A 301 -8.04 20.56 -32.83
CA SER A 301 -6.60 20.47 -33.05
C SER A 301 -5.91 20.52 -31.68
N PRO A 302 -5.05 19.54 -31.32
CA PRO A 302 -4.36 19.57 -30.04
C PRO A 302 -3.60 20.88 -29.97
N GLN A 303 -3.98 21.75 -29.02
CA GLN A 303 -3.25 22.98 -28.78
C GLN A 303 -1.82 22.56 -28.47
N ARG A 304 -0.93 22.93 -29.40
CA ARG A 304 0.47 22.58 -29.41
C ARG A 304 1.06 23.04 -28.08
N PHE A 305 1.47 22.07 -27.27
CA PHE A 305 2.14 22.30 -25.99
C PHE A 305 3.20 23.39 -26.19
N GLN A 306 3.02 24.55 -25.53
CA GLN A 306 3.97 25.65 -25.64
C GLN A 306 5.26 25.25 -24.92
N LEU A 307 6.36 25.28 -25.67
CA LEU A 307 7.71 24.92 -25.21
C LEU A 307 8.18 25.79 -24.03
N ASP A 308 7.51 26.90 -23.74
CA ASP A 308 7.82 27.81 -22.64
C ASP A 308 7.51 27.22 -21.25
N ASN A 309 6.67 26.17 -21.17
CA ASN A 309 6.44 25.43 -19.91
C ASN A 309 7.60 24.48 -19.54
N LEU A 310 8.59 24.27 -20.41
CA LEU A 310 9.81 23.52 -20.06
C LEU A 310 10.81 24.32 -19.21
N ILE A 311 10.62 25.62 -19.04
CA ILE A 311 11.58 26.48 -18.33
C ILE A 311 11.42 26.40 -16.79
N HIS A 312 10.36 25.74 -16.29
CA HIS A 312 10.10 25.57 -14.86
C HIS A 312 10.06 24.11 -14.39
N LEU A 313 10.47 23.16 -15.23
CA LEU A 313 10.43 21.73 -14.90
C LEU A 313 11.21 21.42 -13.61
N GLU A 314 12.38 22.03 -13.43
CA GLU A 314 13.24 21.82 -12.26
C GLU A 314 12.60 22.37 -10.98
N THR A 315 12.06 23.59 -11.00
CA THR A 315 11.36 24.19 -9.86
C THR A 315 10.07 23.45 -9.52
N MET A 316 9.34 22.95 -10.53
CA MET A 316 8.13 22.17 -10.33
C MET A 316 8.47 20.77 -9.76
N PHE A 317 9.55 20.13 -10.22
CA PHE A 317 10.04 18.87 -9.64
C PHE A 317 10.63 19.05 -8.24
N GLU A 318 11.24 20.19 -7.92
CA GLU A 318 11.69 20.53 -6.58
C GLU A 318 10.52 20.78 -5.63
N GLU A 319 9.49 21.53 -6.04
CA GLU A 319 8.29 21.76 -5.24
C GLU A 319 7.45 20.49 -5.06
N LEU A 320 7.32 19.67 -6.11
CA LEU A 320 6.63 18.37 -6.05
C LEU A 320 7.44 17.33 -5.26
N GLY A 321 8.76 17.29 -5.40
CA GLY A 321 9.64 16.45 -4.59
C GLY A 321 9.65 16.86 -3.12
N ARG A 322 9.55 18.16 -2.84
CA ARG A 322 9.36 18.70 -1.49
C ARG A 322 8.00 18.33 -0.91
N GLU A 323 6.93 18.34 -1.70
CA GLU A 323 5.59 17.93 -1.25
C GLU A 323 5.49 16.41 -1.05
N ASP A 324 6.10 15.60 -1.92
CA ASP A 324 6.26 14.15 -1.77
C ASP A 324 7.08 13.83 -0.51
N GLY A 325 8.25 14.46 -0.35
CA GLY A 325 9.10 14.29 0.83
C GLY A 325 8.44 14.78 2.12
N LEU A 326 7.65 15.85 2.07
CA LEU A 326 6.88 16.33 3.23
C LEU A 326 5.75 15.36 3.57
N ARG A 327 5.06 14.79 2.58
CA ARG A 327 3.99 13.82 2.79
C ARG A 327 4.51 12.50 3.34
N ASP A 328 5.54 11.94 2.73
CA ASP A 328 6.19 10.71 3.19
C ASP A 328 6.83 10.93 4.56
N GLY A 329 7.47 12.09 4.76
CA GLY A 329 8.01 12.50 6.07
C GLY A 329 6.94 12.69 7.14
N VAL A 330 5.74 13.19 6.80
CA VAL A 330 4.62 13.31 7.75
C VAL A 330 4.05 11.94 8.11
N GLN A 331 3.90 11.03 7.14
CA GLN A 331 3.38 9.68 7.40
C GLN A 331 4.40 8.83 8.17
N ALA A 332 5.67 8.83 7.75
CA ALA A 332 6.77 8.18 8.45
C ALA A 332 6.94 8.77 9.86
N GLY A 333 6.94 10.10 9.98
CA GLY A 333 7.04 10.80 11.27
C GLY A 333 5.86 10.53 12.21
N ARG A 334 4.65 10.28 11.68
CA ARG A 334 3.51 9.82 12.51
C ARG A 334 3.73 8.42 13.06
N VAL A 335 4.25 7.50 12.25
CA VAL A 335 4.53 6.13 12.67
C VAL A 335 5.70 6.10 13.64
N GLU A 336 6.80 6.76 13.32
CA GLU A 336 7.97 6.89 14.21
C GLU A 336 7.60 7.60 15.52
N GLY A 337 6.82 8.68 15.45
CA GLY A 337 6.33 9.38 16.64
C GLY A 337 5.39 8.52 17.50
N LEU A 338 4.57 7.67 16.88
CA LEU A 338 3.73 6.70 17.61
C LEU A 338 4.60 5.65 18.30
N VAL A 339 5.59 5.07 17.61
CA VAL A 339 6.50 4.08 18.19
C VAL A 339 7.32 4.69 19.32
N ALA A 340 8.00 5.81 19.07
CA ALA A 340 8.80 6.52 20.08
C ALA A 340 7.94 6.98 21.27
N GLY A 341 6.73 7.46 21.03
CA GLY A 341 5.78 7.85 22.08
C GLY A 341 5.30 6.65 22.90
N THR A 342 5.10 5.49 22.27
CA THR A 342 4.70 4.25 22.94
C THR A 342 5.85 3.72 23.80
N GLU A 343 7.07 3.68 23.27
CA GLU A 343 8.27 3.27 24.00
C GLU A 343 8.58 4.19 25.19
N ALA A 344 8.55 5.50 24.97
CA ALA A 344 8.76 6.49 26.03
C ALA A 344 7.66 6.41 27.10
N GLY A 345 6.40 6.30 26.69
CA GLY A 345 5.27 6.15 27.61
C GLY A 345 5.37 4.86 28.44
N PHE A 346 5.77 3.76 27.82
CA PHE A 346 6.00 2.49 28.50
C PHE A 346 7.14 2.60 29.53
N ALA A 347 8.26 3.22 29.17
CA ALA A 347 9.38 3.43 30.08
C ALA A 347 9.00 4.31 31.28
N MET A 348 8.25 5.40 31.06
CA MET A 348 7.73 6.25 32.14
C MET A 348 6.76 5.48 33.05
N GLY A 349 5.89 4.66 32.46
CA GLY A 349 4.95 3.81 33.20
C GLY A 349 5.66 2.76 34.05
N GLN A 350 6.73 2.15 33.55
CA GLN A 350 7.56 1.22 34.32
C GLN A 350 8.20 1.89 35.54
N GLU A 351 8.75 3.09 35.36
CA GLU A 351 9.35 3.85 36.46
C GLU A 351 8.30 4.26 37.51
N ALA A 352 7.14 4.76 37.08
CA ALA A 352 6.04 5.08 37.98
C ALA A 352 5.55 3.85 38.76
N GLY A 353 5.43 2.71 38.08
CA GLY A 353 5.08 1.42 38.67
C GLY A 353 6.10 0.94 39.69
N PHE A 354 7.40 1.15 39.44
CA PHE A 354 8.46 0.86 40.41
C PHE A 354 8.29 1.67 41.70
N TYR A 355 8.06 2.98 41.61
CA TYR A 355 7.85 3.83 42.79
C TYR A 355 6.59 3.45 43.57
N ALA A 356 5.50 3.15 42.87
CA ALA A 356 4.27 2.67 43.48
C ALA A 356 4.49 1.36 44.23
N GLY A 357 5.13 0.38 43.58
CA GLY A 357 5.45 -0.92 44.16
C GLY A 357 6.34 -0.79 45.39
N ALA A 358 7.43 -0.03 45.31
CA ALA A 358 8.32 0.22 46.43
C ALA A 358 7.59 0.85 47.63
N ALA A 359 6.77 1.87 47.39
CA ALA A 359 6.04 2.55 48.46
C ALA A 359 4.99 1.62 49.12
N ALA A 360 4.26 0.85 48.31
CA ALA A 360 3.30 -0.13 48.80
C ALA A 360 3.97 -1.23 49.64
N SER A 361 5.14 -1.74 49.20
CA SER A 361 5.88 -2.75 49.94
C SER A 361 6.35 -2.26 51.32
N TRP A 362 6.85 -1.03 51.42
CA TRP A 362 7.26 -0.45 52.70
C TRP A 362 6.08 -0.24 53.66
N LEU A 363 4.96 0.28 53.14
CA LEU A 363 3.74 0.45 53.93
C LEU A 363 3.19 -0.89 54.43
N MET A 364 3.14 -1.91 53.55
CA MET A 364 2.66 -3.24 53.91
C MET A 364 3.56 -3.91 54.94
N ALA A 365 4.88 -3.79 54.82
CA ALA A 365 5.82 -4.32 55.80
C ALA A 365 5.67 -3.67 57.18
N SER A 366 5.39 -2.35 57.21
CA SER A 366 5.10 -1.64 58.46
C SER A 366 3.77 -2.05 59.07
N ASP A 367 2.71 -2.19 58.27
CA ASP A 367 1.37 -2.59 58.74
C ASP A 367 1.36 -4.03 59.29
N GLN A 368 2.20 -4.91 58.72
CA GLN A 368 2.40 -6.27 59.21
C GLN A 368 3.35 -6.36 60.42
N GLY A 369 3.89 -5.23 60.88
CA GLY A 369 4.80 -5.17 62.04
C GLY A 369 6.20 -5.73 61.78
N LEU A 370 6.60 -5.93 60.51
CA LEU A 370 7.92 -6.43 60.14
C LEU A 370 9.01 -5.38 60.32
N ILE A 371 8.65 -4.10 60.20
CA ILE A 371 9.52 -2.94 60.36
C ILE A 371 8.77 -1.84 61.09
N THR A 372 9.50 -0.91 61.72
CA THR A 372 8.91 0.31 62.29
C THR A 372 9.33 1.51 61.47
N LEU A 373 8.35 2.18 60.85
CA LEU A 373 8.57 3.37 60.05
C LEU A 373 8.23 4.65 60.84
N PRO A 374 9.03 5.74 60.71
CA PRO A 374 8.64 7.03 61.25
C PRO A 374 7.35 7.56 60.61
N ASP A 375 6.51 8.29 61.37
CA ASP A 375 5.27 8.89 60.86
C ASP A 375 5.49 9.75 59.59
N ARG A 376 6.63 10.45 59.55
CA ARG A 376 7.06 11.23 58.38
C ARG A 376 7.28 10.36 57.14
N ALA A 377 7.84 9.16 57.31
CA ALA A 377 8.05 8.21 56.22
C ALA A 377 6.73 7.62 55.73
N ILE A 378 5.84 7.22 56.66
CA ILE A 378 4.49 6.71 56.32
C ILE A 378 3.71 7.75 55.52
N LYS A 379 3.72 9.02 55.95
CA LYS A 379 3.05 10.12 55.23
C LYS A 379 3.65 10.34 53.83
N ALA A 380 4.97 10.29 53.71
CA ALA A 380 5.65 10.45 52.42
C ALA A 380 5.35 9.29 51.46
N LEU A 381 5.35 8.04 51.94
CA LEU A 381 5.03 6.85 51.14
C LEU A 381 3.58 6.85 50.66
N LYS A 382 2.63 7.22 51.52
CA LYS A 382 1.22 7.41 51.13
C LYS A 382 1.06 8.49 50.04
N ALA A 383 1.83 9.56 50.13
CA ALA A 383 1.84 10.62 49.12
C ALA A 383 2.43 10.15 47.77
N VAL A 384 3.37 9.21 47.77
CA VAL A 384 3.90 8.55 46.58
C VAL A 384 2.85 7.64 45.95
N THR A 385 2.18 6.80 46.74
CA THR A 385 1.13 5.88 46.22
C THR A 385 -0.03 6.64 45.59
N THR A 386 -0.50 7.73 46.21
CA THR A 386 -1.56 8.57 45.64
C THR A 386 -1.11 9.23 44.34
N GLN A 387 0.11 9.77 44.30
CA GLN A 387 0.63 10.42 43.09
C GLN A 387 0.82 9.44 41.93
N ALA A 388 1.22 8.19 42.22
CA ALA A 388 1.38 7.17 41.19
C ALA A 388 0.03 6.66 40.65
N ALA A 389 -1.01 6.62 41.48
CA ALA A 389 -2.37 6.27 41.04
C ALA A 389 -2.99 7.32 40.10
N GLU A 390 -2.58 8.58 40.24
CA GLU A 390 -2.97 9.69 39.36
C GLU A 390 -2.05 9.85 38.14
N PHE A 391 -1.12 8.91 37.92
CA PHE A 391 -0.20 9.00 36.79
C PHE A 391 -0.94 8.87 35.45
N PRO A 392 -0.70 9.76 34.47
CA PRO A 392 -1.44 9.75 33.21
C PRO A 392 -1.22 8.45 32.44
N THR A 393 -2.31 7.83 31.98
CA THR A 393 -2.28 6.63 31.12
C THR A 393 -2.51 6.93 29.64
N ILE A 394 -2.88 8.17 29.32
CA ILE A 394 -3.14 8.64 27.97
C ILE A 394 -2.35 9.95 27.78
N ASN A 395 -1.55 10.00 26.71
CA ASN A 395 -0.88 11.22 26.28
C ASN A 395 -1.84 12.02 25.39
N ASN A 396 -2.56 12.96 25.98
CA ASN A 396 -3.50 13.81 25.25
C ASN A 396 -2.75 14.88 24.44
N LYS A 397 -3.33 15.30 23.30
CA LYS A 397 -2.76 16.37 22.47
C LYS A 397 -2.62 17.67 23.25
N GLU A 398 -1.61 18.45 22.84
CA GLU A 398 -1.16 19.72 23.45
C GLU A 398 -2.29 20.52 24.13
N GLY A 399 -2.22 20.60 25.46
CA GLY A 399 -3.03 21.52 26.28
C GLY A 399 -4.13 20.87 27.13
N GLU A 400 -4.54 19.63 26.87
CA GLU A 400 -5.64 18.98 27.61
C GLU A 400 -5.16 17.77 28.42
N GLY A 401 -4.64 17.99 29.64
CA GLY A 401 -4.30 16.91 30.57
C GLY A 401 -3.01 17.17 31.35
N ALA A 402 -2.65 16.25 32.24
CA ALA A 402 -1.38 16.31 32.96
C ALA A 402 -0.25 15.73 32.09
N ASP A 403 0.79 16.53 31.86
CA ASP A 403 2.01 16.11 31.15
C ASP A 403 2.67 14.92 31.89
N PRO A 404 2.83 13.75 31.24
CA PRO A 404 3.44 12.57 31.83
C PRO A 404 4.86 12.80 32.36
N THR A 405 5.64 13.65 31.70
CA THR A 405 7.01 14.00 32.09
C THR A 405 7.00 14.78 33.41
N VAL A 406 6.13 15.79 33.49
CA VAL A 406 5.96 16.60 34.71
C VAL A 406 5.39 15.76 35.85
N ALA A 407 4.46 14.86 35.54
CA ALA A 407 3.91 13.91 36.51
C ALA A 407 4.99 12.96 37.06
N LEU A 408 5.89 12.48 36.19
CA LEU A 408 6.99 11.60 36.58
C LEU A 408 8.01 12.32 37.46
N ASP A 409 8.37 13.57 37.12
CA ASP A 409 9.29 14.37 37.94
C ASP A 409 8.72 14.70 39.32
N ARG A 410 7.42 14.98 39.41
CA ARG A 410 6.73 15.12 40.70
C ARG A 410 6.79 13.83 41.51
N LEU A 411 6.60 12.68 40.86
CA LEU A 411 6.67 11.37 41.50
C LEU A 411 8.09 11.06 41.99
N ARG A 412 9.12 11.30 41.18
CA ARG A 412 10.55 11.20 41.56
C ARG A 412 10.86 12.07 42.77
N GLY A 413 10.38 13.32 42.78
CA GLY A 413 10.55 14.25 43.90
C GLY A 413 9.94 13.73 45.20
N LYS A 414 8.68 13.24 45.14
CA LYS A 414 8.01 12.65 46.31
C LYS A 414 8.72 11.38 46.78
N PHE A 415 9.18 10.54 45.86
CA PHE A 415 9.92 9.33 46.20
C PHE A 415 11.25 9.67 46.89
N LYS A 416 11.99 10.67 46.41
CA LYS A 416 13.22 11.16 47.07
C LYS A 416 12.98 11.64 48.50
N VAL A 417 11.85 12.33 48.74
CA VAL A 417 11.44 12.72 50.10
C VAL A 417 11.14 11.49 50.97
N ALA A 418 10.47 10.48 50.42
CA ALA A 418 10.22 9.22 51.12
C ALA A 418 11.52 8.48 51.45
N GLN A 419 12.47 8.40 50.52
CA GLN A 419 13.79 7.80 50.74
C GLN A 419 14.57 8.53 51.84
N SER A 420 14.55 9.87 51.83
CA SER A 420 15.18 10.66 52.89
C SER A 420 14.54 10.42 54.26
N ALA A 421 13.24 10.14 54.31
CA ALA A 421 12.53 9.84 55.55
C ALA A 421 12.73 8.38 56.02
N LEU A 422 12.96 7.46 55.09
CA LEU A 422 13.29 6.04 55.35
C LEU A 422 14.74 5.84 55.82
N GLY A 423 15.65 6.77 55.49
CA GLY A 423 17.04 6.69 55.92
C GLY A 423 17.75 5.44 55.37
N GLY A 424 18.43 4.70 56.25
CA GLY A 424 19.21 3.51 55.87
C GLY A 424 18.37 2.38 55.24
N LEU A 425 17.07 2.31 55.51
CA LEU A 425 16.17 1.29 54.96
C LEU A 425 16.03 1.38 53.43
N ALA A 426 16.15 2.60 52.88
CA ALA A 426 16.05 2.85 51.44
C ALA A 426 17.41 2.99 50.74
N ALA A 427 18.51 2.60 51.41
CA ALA A 427 19.85 2.70 50.83
C ALA A 427 19.93 1.96 49.48
N ASN A 428 20.50 2.60 48.46
CA ASN A 428 20.65 2.06 47.10
C ASN A 428 19.35 1.77 46.33
N GLN A 429 18.17 2.12 46.86
CA GLN A 429 16.91 1.92 46.15
C GLN A 429 16.79 2.95 45.00
N ARG A 430 16.91 2.51 43.76
CA ARG A 430 16.81 3.38 42.59
C ARG A 430 16.26 2.60 41.40
N PHE A 431 15.41 3.24 40.61
CA PHE A 431 15.00 2.70 39.33
C PHE A 431 16.20 2.65 38.37
N ARG A 432 16.43 1.50 37.73
CA ARG A 432 17.43 1.32 36.67
C ARG A 432 16.74 0.76 35.43
N PRO A 433 16.73 1.47 34.30
CA PRO A 433 16.00 1.03 33.09
C PRO A 433 16.49 -0.30 32.50
N GLU A 434 17.80 -0.58 32.60
CA GLU A 434 18.45 -1.73 31.92
C GLU A 434 18.44 -3.03 32.74
N GLU A 435 18.06 -2.95 34.01
CA GLU A 435 17.95 -4.10 34.90
C GLU A 435 16.45 -4.28 35.18
N ALA A 436 15.91 -5.50 35.09
CA ALA A 436 14.54 -5.81 35.52
C ALA A 436 14.42 -5.61 37.06
N THR A 437 14.44 -4.36 37.49
CA THR A 437 14.70 -3.94 38.86
C THR A 437 13.42 -4.08 39.66
N ARG A 438 13.32 -5.19 40.39
CA ARG A 438 12.37 -5.30 41.49
C ARG A 438 12.83 -4.38 42.63
N PRO A 439 11.91 -3.72 43.36
CA PRO A 439 12.29 -2.96 44.55
C PRO A 439 13.07 -3.85 45.53
N VAL A 440 14.32 -3.47 45.82
CA VAL A 440 15.13 -4.15 46.83
C VAL A 440 14.82 -3.54 48.19
N MET A 441 14.37 -4.38 49.12
CA MET A 441 14.06 -3.98 50.48
C MET A 441 15.26 -4.36 51.35
N ASN A 442 15.95 -3.38 51.92
CA ASN A 442 17.00 -3.64 52.90
C ASN A 442 16.34 -3.76 54.27
N PHE A 443 16.08 -5.00 54.69
CA PHE A 443 15.58 -5.31 56.02
C PHE A 443 16.69 -5.27 57.06
#